data_AF-A0A368VIW2-F1
#
_entry.id   AF-A0A368VIW2-F1
#
_cell.length_a   1.000
_cell.length_b   1.000
_cell.length_c   1.000
_cell.angle_alpha   90.00
_cell.angle_beta   90.00
_cell.angle_gamma   90.00
#
_symmetry.space_group_name_H-M   'P 1'
#
loop_
_entity.id
_entity.type
_entity.pdbx_description
1 polymer ?
#
loop_
_entity_poly.entity_id
_entity_poly.type
_entity_poly.pdbx_seq_one_letter_code
_entity_poly.pdbx_strand_id
1 'polypeptide(L)'
;MKALWMSIFIASSIMLVAVVLRNRLSWGWLRGFTLHLVLAAALLYLLNYSELVPGMYIPLNPVTIGTVVTLGVPGIALIMGLQWVVV
;
A
#
# COMPACT_ATOMS: atom_id res chain seq x y z
N MET A 1 -25.69 3.03 22.81
CA MET A 1 -25.68 2.68 21.37
C MET A 1 -24.27 2.62 20.78
N LYS A 2 -23.45 3.69 20.84
CA LYS A 2 -22.07 3.70 20.28
C LYS A 2 -21.17 2.54 20.75
N ALA A 3 -21.22 2.21 22.04
CA ALA A 3 -20.42 1.11 22.61
C ALA A 3 -20.80 -0.28 22.05
N LEU A 4 -22.07 -0.48 21.70
CA LEU A 4 -22.58 -1.74 21.17
C LEU A 4 -22.14 -1.93 19.71
N TRP A 5 -22.15 -0.86 18.91
CA TRP A 5 -21.56 -0.86 17.57
C TRP A 5 -20.06 -1.10 17.58
N MET A 6 -19.35 -0.47 18.52
CA MET A 6 -17.91 -0.64 18.67
C MET A 6 -17.53 -2.06 19.11
N SER A 7 -18.28 -2.68 20.03
CA SER A 7 -18.04 -4.06 20.44
C SER A 7 -18.29 -5.05 19.30
N ILE A 8 -19.37 -4.86 18.52
CA ILE A 8 -19.64 -5.67 17.33
C ILE A 8 -18.52 -5.51 16.29
N PHE A 9 -18.06 -4.27 16.05
CA PHE A 9 -16.97 -4.00 15.10
C PHE A 9 -15.67 -4.69 15.52
N ILE A 10 -15.30 -4.59 16.80
CA ILE A 10 -14.09 -5.23 17.34
C ILE A 10 -14.21 -6.75 17.24
N ALA A 11 -15.32 -7.33 17.70
CA ALA A 11 -15.54 -8.78 17.64
C ALA A 11 -15.52 -9.31 16.21
N SER A 12 -16.16 -8.61 15.27
CA SER A 12 -16.20 -8.98 13.85
C SER A 12 -14.83 -8.89 13.21
N SER A 13 -14.05 -7.85 13.54
CA SER A 13 -12.67 -7.69 13.05
C SER A 13 -11.76 -8.80 13.56
N ILE A 14 -11.86 -9.16 14.84
CA ILE A 14 -11.10 -10.27 15.43
C ILE A 14 -11.47 -11.59 14.76
N MET A 15 -12.77 -11.87 14.58
CA MET A 15 -13.22 -13.07 13.87
C MET A 15 -12.71 -13.11 12.43
N LEU A 16 -12.73 -11.99 11.71
CA LEU A 16 -12.23 -11.92 10.34
C LEU A 16 -10.73 -12.24 10.29
N VAL A 17 -9.93 -11.65 11.17
CA VAL A 17 -8.49 -11.96 11.28
C VAL A 17 -8.29 -13.45 11.57
N ALA A 18 -9.04 -14.02 12.51
CA ALA A 18 -8.96 -15.44 12.84
C ALA A 18 -9.31 -16.33 11.64
N VAL A 19 -10.34 -15.98 10.86
CA VAL A 19 -10.71 -16.68 9.63
C VAL A 19 -9.61 -16.57 8.58
N VAL A 20 -9.08 -15.37 8.33
CA VAL A 20 -8.01 -15.15 7.34
C VAL A 20 -6.76 -15.98 7.69
N LEU A 21 -6.37 -16.01 8.96
CA LEU A 21 -5.24 -16.82 9.43
C LEU A 21 -5.53 -18.33 9.36
N ARG A 22 -6.75 -18.75 9.70
CA ARG A 22 -7.16 -20.17 9.68
C ARG A 22 -7.32 -20.71 8.28
N ASN A 23 -7.83 -19.91 7.34
CA ASN A 23 -8.12 -20.34 5.97
C ASN A 23 -6.87 -20.46 5.09
N ARG A 24 -5.68 -20.53 5.69
CA ARG A 24 -4.39 -20.71 5.01
C ARG A 24 -4.30 -19.76 3.83
N LEU A 25 -4.46 -18.45 4.08
CA LEU A 25 -4.04 -17.43 3.14
C LEU A 25 -2.70 -17.89 2.58
N SER A 26 -2.69 -18.28 1.31
CA SER A 26 -1.63 -19.16 0.82
C SER A 26 -0.32 -18.44 1.10
N TRP A 27 0.67 -19.15 1.66
CA TRP A 27 1.99 -18.55 1.89
C TRP A 27 2.54 -17.91 0.59
N GLY A 28 2.08 -18.39 -0.57
CA GLY A 28 2.30 -17.77 -1.87
C GLY A 28 1.63 -16.41 -2.06
N TRP A 29 0.38 -16.22 -1.60
CA TRP A 29 -0.29 -14.91 -1.61
C TRP A 29 0.45 -13.91 -0.73
N LEU A 30 0.84 -14.31 0.49
CA LEU A 30 1.57 -13.44 1.40
C LEU A 30 2.95 -13.06 0.81
N ARG A 31 3.69 -14.03 0.27
CA ARG A 31 4.94 -13.78 -0.47
C ARG A 31 4.73 -12.82 -1.63
N GLY A 32 3.70 -13.04 -2.46
CA GLY A 32 3.40 -12.18 -3.61
C GLY A 32 3.11 -10.75 -3.18
N PHE A 33 2.28 -10.56 -2.16
CA PHE A 33 1.98 -9.25 -1.59
C PHE A 33 3.23 -8.57 -1.01
N THR A 34 4.04 -9.29 -0.21
CA THR A 34 5.27 -8.71 0.36
C THR A 34 6.27 -8.34 -0.72
N LEU A 35 6.45 -9.17 -1.76
CA LEU A 35 7.33 -8.85 -2.89
C LEU A 35 6.84 -7.60 -3.64
N HIS A 36 5.54 -7.50 -3.89
CA HIS A 36 4.92 -6.32 -4.50
C HIS A 36 5.16 -5.05 -3.67
N LEU A 37 4.93 -5.15 -2.36
CA LEU A 37 5.15 -4.05 -1.41
C LEU A 37 6.62 -3.62 -1.37
N VAL A 38 7.55 -4.57 -1.25
CA VAL A 38 8.99 -4.31 -1.16
C VAL A 38 9.51 -3.72 -2.47
N LEU A 39 9.09 -4.25 -3.62
CA LEU A 39 9.47 -3.70 -4.92
C LEU A 39 9.00 -2.26 -5.07
N ALA A 40 7.75 -1.97 -4.70
CA ALA A 40 7.21 -0.62 -4.79
C ALA A 40 7.94 0.34 -3.83
N ALA A 41 8.20 -0.08 -2.60
CA ALA A 41 8.96 0.71 -1.63
C ALA A 41 10.40 0.97 -2.09
N ALA A 42 11.07 -0.04 -2.63
CA ALA A 42 12.44 0.08 -3.16
C ALA A 42 12.50 1.04 -4.36
N LEU A 43 11.53 0.95 -5.28
CA LEU A 43 11.41 1.89 -6.41
C LEU A 43 11.16 3.32 -5.95
N LEU A 44 10.23 3.53 -5.00
CA LEU A 44 10.00 4.86 -4.43
C LEU A 44 11.27 5.43 -3.80
N TYR A 45 11.97 4.63 -2.99
CA TYR A 45 13.21 5.06 -2.35
C TYR A 45 14.27 5.42 -3.37
N LEU A 46 14.47 4.55 -4.37
CA LEU A 46 15.44 4.78 -5.44
C LEU A 46 15.09 6.07 -6.18
N LEU A 47 13.87 6.21 -6.71
CA LEU A 47 13.46 7.39 -7.47
C LEU A 47 13.62 8.69 -6.68
N ASN A 48 13.24 8.68 -5.40
CA ASN A 48 13.26 9.89 -4.58
C ASN A 48 14.67 10.29 -4.11
N TYR A 49 15.56 9.31 -3.91
CA TYR A 49 16.91 9.58 -3.38
C TYR A 49 17.97 9.73 -4.48
N SER A 50 17.84 9.00 -5.58
CA SER A 50 18.85 8.98 -6.65
C SER A 50 18.73 10.12 -7.67
N GLU A 51 17.66 10.91 -7.59
CA GLU A 51 17.34 11.96 -8.57
C GLU A 51 17.40 11.45 -10.03
N LEU A 52 17.11 10.17 -10.26
CA LEU A 52 17.15 9.53 -11.59
C LEU A 52 16.33 10.28 -12.64
N VAL A 53 15.28 10.97 -12.20
CA VAL A 53 14.50 11.89 -13.03
C VAL A 53 14.54 13.27 -12.37
N PRO A 54 15.30 14.23 -12.95
CA PRO A 54 15.43 15.57 -12.38
C PRO A 54 14.08 16.25 -12.22
N GLY A 55 13.83 16.86 -11.04
CA GLY A 55 12.59 17.56 -10.74
C GLY A 55 11.40 16.65 -10.38
N MET A 56 11.56 15.33 -10.41
CA MET A 56 10.55 14.41 -9.89
C MET A 56 10.80 14.09 -8.42
N TYR A 57 9.82 14.44 -7.61
CA TYR A 57 9.75 14.16 -6.19
C TYR A 57 8.35 13.65 -5.84
N ILE A 58 8.27 12.43 -5.31
CA ILE A 58 7.00 11.84 -4.87
C ILE A 58 6.87 12.10 -3.36
N PRO A 59 5.93 12.96 -2.93
CA PRO A 59 5.76 13.25 -1.50
C PRO A 59 5.26 11.99 -0.78
N LEU A 60 5.91 11.62 0.32
CA LEU A 60 5.51 10.47 1.14
C LEU A 60 4.44 10.89 2.16
N ASN A 61 3.17 10.83 1.75
CA ASN A 61 2.02 11.11 2.60
C ASN A 61 1.05 9.91 2.59
N PRO A 62 0.03 9.87 3.47
CA PRO A 62 -0.87 8.72 3.55
C PRO A 62 -1.57 8.38 2.22
N VAL A 63 -1.83 9.38 1.36
CA VAL A 63 -2.50 9.19 0.08
C VAL A 63 -1.55 8.52 -0.92
N THR A 64 -0.33 9.02 -1.09
CA THR A 64 0.65 8.44 -2.03
C THR A 64 1.09 7.05 -1.58
N ILE A 65 1.31 6.84 -0.28
CA ILE A 65 1.61 5.54 0.28
C ILE A 65 0.45 4.57 0.03
N GLY A 66 -0.80 4.99 0.26
CA GLY A 66 -1.98 4.16 -0.02
C GLY A 66 -2.08 3.74 -1.49
N THR A 67 -1.85 4.68 -2.41
CA THR A 67 -1.85 4.42 -3.86
C THR A 67 -0.75 3.42 -4.25
N VAL A 68 0.47 3.59 -3.71
CA VAL A 68 1.59 2.70 -4.06
C VAL A 68 1.46 1.34 -3.39
N VAL A 69 0.89 1.23 -2.19
CA VAL A 69 0.63 -0.07 -1.54
C VAL A 69 -0.44 -0.86 -2.28
N THR A 70 -1.48 -0.18 -2.77
CA THR A 70 -2.58 -0.84 -3.50
C THR A 70 -2.19 -1.23 -4.92
N LEU A 71 -1.54 -0.34 -5.66
CA LEU A 71 -1.21 -0.54 -7.07
C LEU A 71 0.22 -1.04 -7.30
N GLY A 72 1.13 -0.89 -6.34
CA GLY A 72 2.56 -1.22 -6.46
C GLY A 72 3.29 -0.32 -7.45
N VAL A 73 4.09 -0.95 -8.31
CA VAL A 73 4.84 -0.27 -9.38
C VAL A 73 3.93 0.56 -10.30
N PRO A 74 2.76 0.05 -10.77
CA PRO A 74 1.77 0.88 -11.46
C PRO A 74 1.32 2.13 -10.70
N GLY A 75 1.25 2.08 -9.36
CA GLY A 75 0.89 3.23 -8.55
C GLY A 75 1.94 4.33 -8.56
N ILE A 76 3.22 3.95 -8.63
CA ILE A 76 4.34 4.88 -8.79
C ILE A 76 4.24 5.55 -10.16
N ALA A 77 4.04 4.77 -11.22
CA ALA A 77 3.88 5.30 -12.58
C ALA A 77 2.68 6.26 -12.70
N LEU A 78 1.55 5.95 -12.03
CA LEU A 78 0.39 6.83 -11.95
C LEU A 78 0.74 8.19 -11.32
N ILE A 79 1.43 8.17 -10.17
CA ILE A 79 1.80 9.41 -9.47
C ILE A 79 2.77 10.24 -10.31
N MET A 80 3.75 9.58 -10.95
CA MET A 80 4.69 10.25 -11.85
C MET A 80 3.96 10.89 -13.04
N GLY A 81 3.04 10.16 -13.69
CA GLY A 81 2.25 10.69 -14.79
C GLY A 81 1.36 11.85 -14.36
N LEU A 82 0.77 11.78 -13.17
CA LEU A 82 -0.01 12.89 -12.61
C LEU A 82 0.86 14.12 -12.38
N GLN A 83 2.08 13.93 -11.84
CA GLN A 83 3.03 15.01 -11.63
C GLN A 83 3.41 15.69 -12.96
N TRP A 84 3.63 14.92 -14.03
CA TRP A 84 3.93 15.46 -15.36
C TRP A 84 2.77 16.20 -16.04
N VAL A 85 1.53 15.87 -15.70
CA VAL A 85 0.33 16.51 -16.30
C VAL A 85 -0.08 17.75 -15.53
N VAL A 86 0.09 17.75 -14.21
CA VAL A 86 -0.39 18.81 -13.31
C VAL A 86 0.67 19.88 -13.04
N VAL A 87 1.96 19.50 -13.08
CA VAL A 87 3.11 20.40 -12.85
C VAL A 87 3.78 20.71 -14.19
#